data_AF-E9UU38-F1
#
_entry.id   AF-E9UU38-F1
#
_cell.length_a   1.000
_cell.length_b   1.000
_cell.length_c   1.000
_cell.angle_alpha   90.00
_cell.angle_beta   90.00
_cell.angle_gamma   90.00
#
_symmetry.space_group_name_H-M   'P 1'
#
loop_
_entity.id
_entity.type
_entity.pdbx_description
1 polymer ?
#
loop_
_entity_poly.entity_id
_entity_poly.type
_entity_poly.pdbx_seq_one_letter_code
_entity_poly.pdbx_strand_id
1 'polypeptide(L)'
;MDEILAARTRFETAVDGWTPPQAHGVGLRPSTATTHEPEHFPLVNAYGHRLPAVVIATVVGHTSGTAVYRMTREQLERAIELISPAEAYVDYDHPNLWSWRDRVLPALTEDPEAEVVAVFIGDEPEESPDPAIDAFRRAFPDEAVAIAAATAGAAVVREMYGTDLSHFDKSPTDFATEADIASEKAIRETIATYRPEDAFEGEETGRTGDSERRWLVDPLCGTLNYAAQTPLAAVNVALVTPDGVTAAVSADPISEEIFWTDGVSARIRKGGGDTVLTPTPRTRLVDVQCDGPLDRPFVGGQLVADPRLRAEFGPRVMSSTLAVAWVAAGRRAAYVTDGHLEGSVHFTAGIALCQAAGCVVTDLNGDPIHTGRGMIAAADADTHRKLLGLVRRHLDPADRP
;
A
#
# COMPACT_ATOMS: atom_id res chain seq x y z
N MET A 1 24.19 11.06 2.50
CA MET A 1 22.95 11.23 3.28
C MET A 1 22.96 12.54 4.06
N ASP A 2 23.93 12.75 4.96
CA ASP A 2 24.00 13.95 5.82
C ASP A 2 24.03 15.28 5.06
N GLU A 3 24.71 15.34 3.91
CA GLU A 3 24.77 16.56 3.11
C GLU A 3 23.48 16.83 2.31
N ILE A 4 22.77 15.78 1.85
CA ILE A 4 21.41 15.93 1.25
C ILE A 4 20.43 16.43 2.31
N LEU A 5 20.50 15.86 3.53
CA LEU A 5 19.68 16.30 4.65
C LEU A 5 20.01 17.75 5.04
N ALA A 6 21.29 18.13 5.07
CA ALA A 6 21.71 19.50 5.35
C ALA A 6 21.24 20.48 4.26
N ALA A 7 21.34 20.09 2.99
CA ALA A 7 20.81 20.88 1.87
C ALA A 7 19.29 21.07 1.99
N ARG A 8 18.56 19.98 2.24
CA ARG A 8 17.11 20.03 2.49
C ARG A 8 16.79 21.00 3.63
N THR A 9 17.39 20.82 4.80
CA THR A 9 17.16 21.68 5.96
C THR A 9 17.47 23.15 5.65
N ARG A 10 18.54 23.43 4.91
CA ARG A 10 18.86 24.80 4.49
C ARG A 10 17.75 25.43 3.65
N PHE A 11 17.21 24.70 2.67
CA PHE A 11 16.09 25.20 1.87
C PHE A 11 14.80 25.34 2.69
N GLU A 12 14.46 24.34 3.51
CA GLU A 12 13.25 24.36 4.35
C GLU A 12 13.26 25.55 5.32
N THR A 13 14.41 25.87 5.92
CA THR A 13 14.54 27.03 6.82
C THR A 13 14.56 28.38 6.11
N ALA A 14 14.81 28.41 4.80
CA ALA A 14 14.87 29.63 4.01
C ALA A 14 13.49 30.10 3.52
N VAL A 15 12.50 29.21 3.50
CA VAL A 15 11.12 29.51 3.11
C VAL A 15 10.30 29.77 4.37
N ASP A 16 9.96 31.04 4.61
CA ASP A 16 9.16 31.42 5.78
C ASP A 16 7.74 30.81 5.70
N GLY A 17 7.30 30.18 6.79
CA GLY A 17 6.02 29.46 6.83
C GLY A 17 5.98 28.17 6.01
N TRP A 18 7.14 27.57 5.69
CA TRP A 18 7.20 26.31 4.96
C TRP A 18 6.52 25.15 5.70
N THR A 19 5.53 24.55 5.04
CA THR A 19 4.96 23.25 5.41
C THR A 19 5.21 22.29 4.26
N PRO A 20 5.89 21.14 4.49
CA PRO A 20 6.11 20.16 3.45
C PRO A 20 4.78 19.69 2.84
N PRO A 21 4.63 19.66 1.51
CA PRO A 21 3.43 19.11 0.89
C PRO A 21 3.36 17.60 1.09
N GLN A 22 2.14 17.03 1.11
CA GLN A 22 1.94 15.58 1.03
C GLN A 22 2.48 15.03 -0.28
N ALA A 23 2.30 15.80 -1.34
CA ALA A 23 2.74 15.46 -2.67
C ALA A 23 3.05 16.66 -3.55
N HIS A 24 3.94 16.46 -4.51
CA HIS A 24 4.25 17.49 -5.49
C HIS A 24 4.74 16.89 -6.81
N GLY A 25 4.69 17.69 -7.87
CA GLY A 25 5.29 17.33 -9.15
C GLY A 25 5.33 18.50 -10.11
N VAL A 26 6.06 18.29 -11.20
CA VAL A 26 6.18 19.23 -12.30
C VAL A 26 5.60 18.57 -13.53
N GLY A 27 4.55 19.18 -14.08
CA GLY A 27 3.87 18.75 -15.29
C GLY A 27 4.26 19.62 -16.47
N LEU A 28 4.14 19.05 -17.67
CA LEU A 28 4.34 19.69 -18.95
C LEU A 28 3.11 19.52 -19.82
N ARG A 29 2.48 20.62 -20.22
CA ARG A 29 1.36 20.64 -21.15
C ARG A 29 1.83 21.17 -22.51
N PRO A 30 1.85 20.34 -23.57
CA PRO A 30 2.14 20.81 -24.92
C PRO A 30 1.18 21.92 -25.37
N SER A 31 1.65 22.84 -26.21
CA SER A 31 0.84 23.93 -26.78
C SER A 31 -0.35 23.44 -27.61
N THR A 32 -0.23 22.24 -28.18
CA THR A 32 -1.31 21.57 -28.92
C THR A 32 -2.33 20.87 -28.02
N ALA A 33 -2.05 20.73 -26.72
CA ALA A 33 -2.92 20.02 -25.80
C ALA A 33 -4.08 20.91 -25.34
N THR A 34 -5.29 20.37 -25.48
CA THR A 34 -6.55 21.02 -25.10
C THR A 34 -6.88 20.88 -23.62
N THR A 35 -6.19 19.99 -22.88
CA THR A 35 -6.50 19.54 -21.52
C THR A 35 -5.22 19.31 -20.71
N HIS A 36 -5.32 19.32 -19.38
CA HIS A 36 -4.24 18.86 -18.49
C HIS A 36 -4.50 17.38 -18.19
N GLU A 37 -3.84 16.50 -18.94
CA GLU A 37 -4.03 15.05 -18.86
C GLU A 37 -2.94 14.40 -17.98
N PRO A 38 -3.19 13.23 -17.36
CA PRO A 38 -2.25 12.62 -16.40
C PRO A 38 -0.85 12.38 -16.97
N GLU A 39 -0.72 12.02 -18.25
CA GLU A 39 0.54 11.80 -18.97
C GLU A 39 1.45 13.04 -18.98
N HIS A 40 0.90 14.22 -18.72
CA HIS A 40 1.66 15.46 -18.62
C HIS A 40 2.50 15.53 -17.33
N PHE A 41 2.26 14.66 -16.35
CA PHE A 41 3.07 14.56 -15.14
C PHE A 41 4.02 13.35 -15.21
N PRO A 42 5.25 13.52 -15.74
CA PRO A 42 6.19 12.42 -15.93
C PRO A 42 6.69 11.80 -14.62
N LEU A 43 6.58 12.53 -13.51
CA LEU A 43 6.93 12.07 -12.18
C LEU A 43 6.07 12.79 -11.14
N VAL A 44 5.42 12.00 -10.29
CA VAL A 44 4.70 12.47 -9.12
C VAL A 44 5.42 11.96 -7.87
N ASN A 45 5.63 12.85 -6.90
CA ASN A 45 6.33 12.52 -5.67
C ASN A 45 5.34 12.50 -4.51
N ALA A 46 5.25 11.35 -3.86
CA ALA A 46 4.50 11.14 -2.63
C ALA A 46 5.48 10.90 -1.46
N TYR A 47 5.18 11.46 -0.29
CA TYR A 47 5.76 11.07 1.02
C TYR A 47 7.23 10.59 0.99
N GLY A 48 8.19 11.52 0.92
CA GLY A 48 9.61 11.18 1.16
C GLY A 48 10.61 12.06 0.42
N HIS A 49 10.32 12.43 -0.84
CA HIS A 49 11.21 13.26 -1.65
C HIS A 49 11.03 14.75 -1.39
N ARG A 50 11.52 15.22 -0.24
CA ARG A 50 11.29 16.62 0.21
C ARG A 50 12.22 17.65 -0.43
N LEU A 51 13.43 17.26 -0.83
CA LEU A 51 14.39 18.18 -1.44
C LEU A 51 13.87 18.78 -2.77
N PRO A 52 13.34 17.98 -3.73
CA PRO A 52 12.73 18.54 -4.94
C PRO A 52 11.55 19.48 -4.64
N ALA A 53 10.70 19.13 -3.66
CA ALA A 53 9.55 19.95 -3.26
C ALA A 53 9.98 21.36 -2.84
N VAL A 54 10.93 21.44 -1.91
CA VAL A 54 11.38 22.73 -1.37
C VAL A 54 12.19 23.53 -2.39
N VAL A 55 12.89 22.87 -3.31
CA VAL A 55 13.59 23.54 -4.43
C VAL A 55 12.59 24.22 -5.36
N ILE A 56 11.55 23.51 -5.82
CA ILE A 56 10.52 24.11 -6.67
C ILE A 56 9.77 25.20 -5.91
N ALA A 57 9.43 24.96 -4.63
CA ALA A 57 8.76 25.94 -3.80
C ALA A 57 9.56 27.25 -3.66
N THR A 58 10.88 27.14 -3.50
CA THR A 58 11.79 28.30 -3.46
C THR A 58 11.73 29.12 -4.75
N VAL A 59 11.57 28.46 -5.91
CA VAL A 59 11.53 29.11 -7.22
C VAL A 59 10.18 29.78 -7.50
N VAL A 60 9.08 29.13 -7.11
CA VAL A 60 7.71 29.61 -7.41
C VAL A 60 7.08 30.42 -6.28
N GLY A 61 7.72 30.47 -5.11
CA GLY A 61 7.22 31.18 -3.93
C GLY A 61 6.11 30.43 -3.19
N HIS A 62 6.11 29.09 -3.24
CA HIS A 62 5.18 28.27 -2.46
C HIS A 62 5.65 28.15 -1.01
N THR A 63 4.71 28.19 -0.06
CA THR A 63 4.98 28.06 1.38
C THR A 63 4.21 26.90 2.00
N SER A 64 2.90 26.79 1.73
CA SER A 64 2.04 25.72 2.25
C SER A 64 0.73 25.60 1.46
N GLY A 65 -0.02 24.53 1.71
CA GLY A 65 -1.36 24.29 1.15
C GLY A 65 -1.36 23.63 -0.24
N THR A 66 -2.55 23.51 -0.82
CA THR A 66 -2.71 22.98 -2.19
C THR A 66 -2.64 24.12 -3.20
N ALA A 67 -1.74 24.03 -4.18
CA ALA A 67 -1.53 25.12 -5.15
C ALA A 67 -0.96 24.65 -6.49
N VAL A 68 -1.24 25.43 -7.53
CA VAL A 68 -0.69 25.28 -8.90
C VAL A 68 0.05 26.55 -9.27
N TYR A 69 1.27 26.40 -9.79
CA TYR A 69 2.09 27.51 -10.28
C TYR A 69 2.49 27.26 -11.73
N ARG A 70 2.21 28.21 -12.61
CA ARG A 70 2.81 28.23 -13.96
C ARG A 70 4.28 28.63 -13.81
N MET A 71 5.16 27.85 -14.42
CA MET A 71 6.60 28.10 -14.39
C MET A 71 7.09 28.57 -15.76
N THR A 72 7.99 29.54 -15.77
CA THR A 72 8.76 29.87 -16.97
C THR A 72 9.90 28.86 -17.17
N ARG A 73 10.47 28.83 -18.39
CA ARG A 73 11.70 28.07 -18.67
C ARG A 73 12.82 28.43 -17.71
N GLU A 74 13.04 29.72 -17.46
CA GLU A 74 14.11 30.21 -16.57
C GLU A 74 13.90 29.75 -15.12
N GLN A 75 12.64 29.67 -14.67
CA GLN A 75 12.31 29.10 -13.36
C GLN A 75 12.63 27.60 -13.29
N LEU A 76 12.30 26.83 -14.33
CA LEU A 76 12.65 25.40 -14.38
C LEU A 76 14.17 25.19 -14.43
N GLU A 77 14.88 25.96 -15.27
CA GLU A 77 16.35 25.94 -15.34
C GLU A 77 16.96 26.29 -13.98
N ARG A 78 16.41 27.29 -13.28
CA ARG A 78 16.84 27.64 -11.93
C ARG A 78 16.61 26.51 -10.92
N ALA A 79 15.48 25.80 -11.00
CA ALA A 79 15.21 24.64 -10.15
C ALA A 79 16.22 23.51 -10.40
N ILE A 80 16.54 23.24 -11.68
CA ILE A 80 17.55 22.27 -12.10
C ILE A 80 18.93 22.66 -11.53
N GLU A 81 19.35 23.93 -11.64
CA GLU A 81 20.61 24.40 -11.06
C GLU A 81 20.68 24.18 -9.54
N LEU A 82 19.59 24.47 -8.82
CA LEU A 82 19.53 24.34 -7.36
C LEU A 82 19.63 22.89 -6.89
N ILE A 83 19.04 21.94 -7.63
CA ILE A 83 19.06 20.52 -7.26
C ILE A 83 20.26 19.75 -7.85
N SER A 84 20.88 20.24 -8.93
CA SER A 84 22.02 19.59 -9.63
C SER A 84 23.17 19.13 -8.71
N PRO A 85 23.56 19.87 -7.64
CA PRO A 85 24.59 19.39 -6.72
C PRO A 85 24.27 18.04 -6.06
N ALA A 86 23.01 17.64 -5.99
CA ALA A 86 22.60 16.36 -5.45
C ALA A 86 23.08 15.16 -6.29
N GLU A 87 23.36 15.32 -7.59
CA GLU A 87 23.89 14.23 -8.43
C GLU A 87 25.27 13.72 -8.01
N ALA A 88 26.01 14.51 -7.20
CA ALA A 88 27.26 14.05 -6.61
C ALA A 88 27.07 12.82 -5.70
N TYR A 89 25.86 12.57 -5.21
CA TYR A 89 25.51 11.39 -4.41
C TYR A 89 25.01 10.27 -5.30
N VAL A 90 25.93 9.45 -5.79
CA VAL A 90 25.67 8.32 -6.70
C VAL A 90 24.91 7.15 -6.07
N ASP A 91 24.88 7.08 -4.74
CA ASP A 91 24.15 6.03 -4.00
C ASP A 91 22.64 6.32 -3.91
N TYR A 92 22.18 7.44 -4.47
CA TYR A 92 20.78 7.87 -4.43
C TYR A 92 20.32 8.30 -5.82
N ASP A 93 19.17 7.79 -6.25
CA ASP A 93 18.55 8.23 -7.51
C ASP A 93 17.94 9.63 -7.36
N HIS A 94 18.11 10.46 -8.38
CA HIS A 94 17.55 11.82 -8.43
C HIS A 94 16.51 11.93 -9.55
N PRO A 95 15.40 11.18 -9.48
CA PRO A 95 14.46 11.05 -10.60
C PRO A 95 13.81 12.38 -10.99
N ASN A 96 13.65 13.31 -10.04
CA ASN A 96 13.14 14.65 -10.32
C ASN A 96 14.09 15.46 -11.20
N LEU A 97 15.37 15.45 -10.87
CA LEU A 97 16.36 16.18 -11.66
C LEU A 97 16.44 15.62 -13.08
N TRP A 98 16.47 14.30 -13.23
CA TRP A 98 16.47 13.66 -14.55
C TRP A 98 15.18 13.94 -15.32
N SER A 99 14.03 13.89 -14.65
CA SER A 99 12.75 14.26 -15.25
C SER A 99 12.76 15.70 -15.77
N TRP A 100 13.20 16.66 -14.95
CA TRP A 100 13.23 18.08 -15.32
C TRP A 100 14.25 18.36 -16.43
N ARG A 101 15.48 17.88 -16.29
CA ARG A 101 16.59 18.16 -17.21
C ARG A 101 16.48 17.38 -18.51
N ASP A 102 16.09 16.12 -18.44
CA ASP A 102 16.22 15.18 -19.56
C ASP A 102 14.87 14.90 -20.25
N ARG A 103 13.73 15.35 -19.68
CA ARG A 103 12.40 15.26 -20.31
C ARG A 103 11.70 16.60 -20.46
N VAL A 104 11.50 17.34 -19.37
CA VAL A 104 10.70 18.57 -19.40
C VAL A 104 11.41 19.70 -20.18
N LEU A 105 12.69 19.96 -19.89
CA LEU A 105 13.44 21.03 -20.54
C LEU A 105 13.67 20.80 -22.05
N PRO A 106 14.00 19.59 -22.53
CA PRO A 106 14.06 19.29 -23.96
C PRO A 106 12.71 19.50 -24.65
N ALA A 107 11.60 19.08 -24.03
CA ALA A 107 10.28 19.25 -24.60
C ALA A 107 9.88 20.72 -24.75
N LEU A 108 10.26 21.60 -23.81
CA LEU A 108 10.13 23.06 -23.98
C LEU A 108 11.00 23.65 -25.09
N THR A 109 11.99 22.91 -25.58
CA THR A 109 12.83 23.34 -26.71
C THR A 109 12.16 23.00 -28.03
N GLU A 110 11.49 21.85 -28.06
CA GLU A 110 10.70 21.38 -29.21
C GLU A 110 9.39 22.15 -29.34
N ASP A 111 8.77 22.52 -28.22
CA ASP A 111 7.53 23.29 -28.13
C ASP A 111 7.70 24.48 -27.16
N PRO A 112 8.21 25.63 -27.64
CA PRO A 112 8.44 26.82 -26.80
C PRO A 112 7.18 27.41 -26.17
N GLU A 113 6.01 27.09 -26.71
CA GLU A 113 4.71 27.57 -26.21
C GLU A 113 4.06 26.57 -25.24
N ALA A 114 4.72 25.44 -24.92
CA ALA A 114 4.25 24.51 -23.92
C ALA A 114 4.27 25.14 -22.52
N GLU A 115 3.27 24.81 -21.70
CA GLU A 115 3.16 25.27 -20.33
C GLU A 115 3.83 24.28 -19.37
N VAL A 116 4.67 24.78 -18.45
CA VAL A 116 5.12 24.00 -17.29
C VAL A 116 4.31 24.42 -16.08
N VAL A 117 3.84 23.43 -15.32
CA VAL A 117 3.10 23.65 -14.09
C VAL A 117 3.75 22.89 -12.93
N ALA A 118 3.93 23.56 -11.80
CA ALA A 118 4.25 22.91 -10.53
C ALA A 118 2.96 22.76 -9.72
N VAL A 119 2.71 21.55 -9.23
CA VAL A 119 1.57 21.23 -8.38
C VAL A 119 2.07 20.82 -7.00
N PHE A 120 1.43 21.35 -5.97
CA PHE A 120 1.62 21.01 -4.56
C PHE A 120 0.27 20.60 -3.96
N ILE A 121 0.25 19.49 -3.22
CA ILE A 121 -0.92 19.01 -2.47
C ILE A 121 -0.60 19.15 -0.98
N GLY A 122 -1.40 19.96 -0.28
CA GLY A 122 -1.29 20.19 1.16
C GLY A 122 -1.89 19.06 1.99
N ASP A 123 -1.84 19.21 3.32
CA ASP A 123 -2.38 18.21 4.25
C ASP A 123 -3.91 18.26 4.39
N GLU A 124 -4.51 19.43 4.17
CA GLU A 124 -5.95 19.63 4.25
C GLU A 124 -6.59 19.32 2.88
N PRO A 125 -7.73 18.60 2.84
CA PRO A 125 -8.47 18.36 1.62
C PRO A 125 -9.07 19.69 1.10
N GLU A 126 -8.31 20.38 0.26
CA GLU A 126 -8.75 21.58 -0.44
C GLU A 126 -9.30 21.20 -1.82
N GLU A 127 -10.56 21.54 -2.06
CA GLU A 127 -11.11 21.55 -3.42
C GLU A 127 -10.45 22.68 -4.21
N SER A 128 -9.84 22.33 -5.33
CA SER A 128 -9.33 23.28 -6.30
C SER A 128 -9.91 22.95 -7.66
N PRO A 129 -10.49 23.93 -8.37
CA PRO A 129 -11.03 23.72 -9.72
C PRO A 129 -9.93 23.69 -10.79
N ASP A 130 -8.64 23.77 -10.42
CA ASP A 130 -7.56 23.78 -11.40
C ASP A 130 -7.38 22.37 -12.01
N PRO A 131 -7.56 22.20 -13.33
CA PRO A 131 -7.48 20.89 -13.97
C PRO A 131 -6.09 20.24 -13.86
N ALA A 132 -5.03 21.00 -13.57
CA ALA A 132 -3.70 20.44 -13.31
C ALA A 132 -3.66 19.62 -12.02
N ILE A 133 -4.47 19.96 -11.00
CA ILE A 133 -4.55 19.17 -9.77
C ILE A 133 -5.22 17.82 -10.04
N ASP A 134 -6.28 17.80 -10.85
CA ASP A 134 -6.95 16.54 -11.21
C ASP A 134 -6.05 15.64 -12.05
N ALA A 135 -5.32 16.21 -13.01
CA ALA A 135 -4.32 15.43 -13.77
C ALA A 135 -3.20 14.91 -12.87
N PHE A 136 -2.70 15.73 -11.95
CA PHE A 136 -1.68 15.33 -11.00
C PHE A 136 -2.16 14.20 -10.07
N ARG A 137 -3.38 14.29 -9.54
CA ARG A 137 -4.01 13.25 -8.73
C ARG A 137 -4.19 11.94 -9.50
N ARG A 138 -4.58 12.01 -10.77
CA ARG A 138 -4.64 10.83 -11.65
C ARG A 138 -3.27 10.22 -11.95
N ALA A 139 -2.22 11.04 -12.03
CA ALA A 139 -0.84 10.59 -12.28
C ALA A 139 -0.13 10.03 -11.03
N PHE A 140 -0.73 10.11 -9.85
CA PHE A 140 -0.20 9.52 -8.62
C PHE A 140 0.05 8.01 -8.82
N PRO A 141 1.14 7.40 -8.32
CA PRO A 141 1.31 5.96 -8.41
C PRO A 141 0.25 5.21 -7.59
N ASP A 142 -0.24 4.07 -8.10
CA ASP A 142 -1.33 3.31 -7.46
C ASP A 142 -0.92 2.80 -6.07
N GLU A 143 0.33 2.38 -5.88
CA GLU A 143 0.87 1.99 -4.58
C GLU A 143 0.92 3.15 -3.58
N ALA A 144 1.17 4.38 -4.05
CA ALA A 144 1.15 5.55 -3.20
C ALA A 144 -0.27 5.91 -2.75
N VAL A 145 -1.27 5.73 -3.63
CA VAL A 145 -2.70 5.85 -3.28
C VAL A 145 -3.08 4.78 -2.26
N ALA A 146 -2.66 3.52 -2.46
CA ALA A 146 -2.92 2.42 -1.54
C ALA A 146 -2.33 2.70 -0.14
N ILE A 147 -1.08 3.19 -0.08
CA ILE A 147 -0.42 3.54 1.19
C ILE A 147 -1.15 4.68 1.89
N ALA A 148 -1.50 5.75 1.16
CA ALA A 148 -2.23 6.88 1.74
C ALA A 148 -3.58 6.43 2.31
N ALA A 149 -4.33 5.63 1.54
CA ALA A 149 -5.64 5.13 1.95
C ALA A 149 -5.56 4.23 3.19
N ALA A 150 -4.65 3.25 3.18
CA ALA A 150 -4.44 2.36 4.33
C ALA A 150 -3.93 3.12 5.57
N THR A 151 -3.09 4.15 5.38
CA THR A 151 -2.62 5.01 6.49
C THR A 151 -3.77 5.78 7.12
N ALA A 152 -4.68 6.33 6.30
CA ALA A 152 -5.86 7.04 6.77
C ALA A 152 -6.78 6.12 7.57
N GLY A 153 -7.10 4.93 7.04
CA GLY A 153 -7.88 3.92 7.76
C GLY A 153 -7.22 3.47 9.07
N ALA A 154 -5.92 3.16 9.02
CA ALA A 154 -5.17 2.72 10.19
C ALA A 154 -5.08 3.80 11.28
N ALA A 155 -5.06 5.09 10.90
CA ALA A 155 -5.11 6.19 11.86
C ALA A 155 -6.45 6.23 12.62
N VAL A 156 -7.57 6.05 11.92
CA VAL A 156 -8.91 5.96 12.53
C VAL A 156 -9.00 4.77 13.48
N VAL A 157 -8.57 3.59 13.03
CA VAL A 157 -8.56 2.37 13.87
C VAL A 157 -7.71 2.59 15.12
N ARG A 158 -6.54 3.22 15.00
CA ARG A 158 -5.68 3.52 16.15
C ARG A 158 -6.31 4.52 17.12
N GLU A 159 -6.93 5.58 16.61
CA GLU A 159 -7.57 6.62 17.43
C GLU A 159 -8.72 6.07 18.26
N MET A 160 -9.50 5.15 17.68
CA MET A 160 -10.66 4.53 18.33
C MET A 160 -10.29 3.30 19.18
N TYR A 161 -9.02 2.89 19.20
CA TYR A 161 -8.63 1.67 19.90
C TYR A 161 -8.79 1.79 21.41
N GLY A 162 -9.59 0.90 22.00
CA GLY A 162 -9.85 0.85 23.43
C GLY A 162 -10.90 1.85 23.93
N THR A 163 -11.59 2.56 23.05
CA THR A 163 -12.75 3.39 23.40
C THR A 163 -14.03 2.54 23.49
N ASP A 164 -15.10 3.09 24.08
CA ASP A 164 -16.42 2.45 24.05
C ASP A 164 -17.05 2.64 22.66
N LEU A 165 -17.24 1.54 21.92
CA LEU A 165 -17.77 1.54 20.55
C LEU A 165 -19.07 0.73 20.46
N SER A 166 -20.00 1.17 19.61
CA SER A 166 -21.17 0.35 19.26
C SER A 166 -20.76 -0.86 18.41
N HIS A 167 -21.47 -1.98 18.61
CA HIS A 167 -21.34 -3.17 17.78
C HIS A 167 -22.52 -3.28 16.81
N PHE A 168 -22.24 -3.78 15.61
CA PHE A 168 -23.20 -4.04 14.54
C PHE A 168 -23.12 -5.52 14.17
N ASP A 169 -24.08 -6.31 14.64
CA ASP A 169 -24.08 -7.77 14.46
C ASP A 169 -24.20 -8.16 12.98
N LYS A 170 -23.27 -8.99 12.49
CA LYS A 170 -23.30 -9.64 11.17
C LYS A 170 -23.80 -11.09 11.29
N SER A 171 -23.34 -11.79 12.32
CA SER A 171 -23.76 -13.16 12.67
C SER A 171 -23.60 -13.42 14.18
N PRO A 172 -24.00 -14.59 14.73
CA PRO A 172 -23.92 -14.85 16.17
C PRO A 172 -22.53 -14.70 16.81
N THR A 173 -21.46 -14.81 16.02
CA THR A 173 -20.07 -14.69 16.48
C THR A 173 -19.28 -13.67 15.67
N ASP A 174 -19.95 -12.80 14.92
CA ASP A 174 -19.32 -11.87 13.98
C ASP A 174 -20.04 -10.52 14.01
N PHE A 175 -19.28 -9.44 14.13
CA PHE A 175 -19.80 -8.09 14.22
C PHE A 175 -18.77 -7.08 13.70
N ALA A 176 -19.27 -5.96 13.18
CA ALA A 176 -18.49 -4.76 12.96
C ALA A 176 -18.59 -3.81 14.15
N THR A 177 -17.68 -2.87 14.26
CA THR A 177 -17.74 -1.73 15.18
C THR A 177 -17.83 -0.41 14.42
N GLU A 178 -18.04 0.69 15.14
CA GLU A 178 -17.94 2.03 14.56
C GLU A 178 -16.57 2.31 13.92
N ALA A 179 -15.50 1.66 14.41
CA ALA A 179 -14.17 1.82 13.86
C ALA A 179 -14.04 1.23 12.45
N ASP A 180 -14.68 0.09 12.17
CA ASP A 180 -14.70 -0.54 10.84
C ASP A 180 -15.33 0.42 9.81
N ILE A 181 -16.50 0.98 10.14
CA ILE A 181 -17.25 1.90 9.27
C ILE A 181 -16.47 3.21 9.06
N ALA A 182 -15.91 3.79 10.13
CA ALA A 182 -15.16 5.03 10.05
C ALA A 182 -13.85 4.87 9.26
N SER A 183 -13.14 3.75 9.45
CA SER A 183 -11.93 3.38 8.70
C SER A 183 -12.24 3.20 7.22
N GLU A 184 -13.30 2.46 6.86
CA GLU A 184 -13.69 2.26 5.46
C GLU A 184 -14.02 3.58 4.77
N LYS A 185 -14.75 4.46 5.47
CA LYS A 185 -15.07 5.79 4.97
C LYS A 185 -13.80 6.60 4.66
N ALA A 186 -12.83 6.65 5.59
CA ALA A 186 -11.58 7.37 5.38
C ALA A 186 -10.76 6.80 4.21
N ILE A 187 -10.70 5.48 4.08
CA ILE A 187 -10.04 4.79 2.97
C ILE A 187 -10.73 5.15 1.65
N ARG A 188 -12.06 5.07 1.60
CA ARG A 188 -12.87 5.37 0.40
C ARG A 188 -12.73 6.81 -0.05
N GLU A 189 -12.79 7.78 0.86
CA GLU A 189 -12.61 9.20 0.57
C GLU A 189 -11.20 9.48 0.03
N THR A 190 -10.19 8.83 0.61
CA THR A 190 -8.81 8.91 0.12
C THR A 190 -8.68 8.36 -1.30
N ILE A 191 -9.20 7.16 -1.57
CA ILE A 191 -9.16 6.55 -2.90
C ILE A 191 -9.91 7.42 -3.91
N ALA A 192 -11.13 7.88 -3.58
CA ALA A 192 -11.95 8.70 -4.48
C ALA A 192 -11.28 10.04 -4.85
N THR A 193 -10.41 10.57 -3.99
CA THR A 193 -9.62 11.78 -4.29
C THR A 193 -8.66 11.57 -5.46
N TYR A 194 -8.03 10.39 -5.55
CA TYR A 194 -7.03 10.09 -6.58
C TYR A 194 -7.58 9.26 -7.74
N ARG A 195 -8.65 8.48 -7.49
CA ARG A 195 -9.23 7.48 -8.39
C ARG A 195 -10.76 7.50 -8.35
N PRO A 196 -11.40 8.62 -8.73
CA PRO A 196 -12.87 8.73 -8.71
C PRO A 196 -13.58 7.77 -9.67
N GLU A 197 -12.88 7.25 -10.67
CA GLU A 197 -13.41 6.34 -11.70
C GLU A 197 -13.21 4.85 -11.38
N ASP A 198 -12.34 4.51 -10.42
CA ASP A 198 -12.10 3.12 -10.06
C ASP A 198 -13.29 2.56 -9.25
N ALA A 199 -13.55 1.26 -9.38
CA ALA A 199 -14.53 0.56 -8.57
C ALA A 199 -13.99 0.38 -7.13
N PHE A 200 -14.89 0.33 -6.17
CA PHE A 200 -14.59 0.10 -4.76
C PHE A 200 -15.37 -1.09 -4.25
N GLU A 201 -14.74 -1.97 -3.49
CA GLU A 201 -15.36 -3.13 -2.85
C GLU A 201 -14.81 -3.23 -1.42
N GLY A 202 -15.62 -2.73 -0.48
CA GLY A 202 -15.32 -2.77 0.95
C GLY A 202 -16.04 -3.92 1.64
N GLU A 203 -15.51 -4.37 2.78
CA GLU A 203 -16.18 -5.35 3.63
C GLU A 203 -17.53 -4.84 4.15
N GLU A 204 -17.61 -3.57 4.53
CA GLU A 204 -18.79 -3.02 5.21
C GLU A 204 -19.83 -2.46 4.24
N THR A 205 -19.41 -1.80 3.16
CA THR A 205 -20.32 -1.19 2.18
C THR A 205 -20.51 -1.99 0.89
N GLY A 206 -19.76 -3.08 0.72
CA GLY A 206 -19.80 -3.90 -0.48
C GLY A 206 -19.26 -3.17 -1.72
N ARG A 207 -19.69 -3.64 -2.90
CA ARG A 207 -19.20 -3.14 -4.18
C ARG A 207 -19.97 -1.94 -4.70
N THR A 208 -19.24 -0.96 -5.24
CA THR A 208 -19.77 0.16 -6.03
C THR A 208 -18.88 0.44 -7.25
N GLY A 209 -19.49 0.88 -8.34
CA GLY A 209 -18.79 1.17 -9.60
C GLY A 209 -18.53 -0.08 -10.44
N ASP A 210 -18.40 0.15 -11.76
CA ASP A 210 -18.34 -0.90 -12.78
C ASP A 210 -16.98 -0.96 -13.51
N SER A 211 -15.95 -0.28 -12.99
CA SER A 211 -14.60 -0.29 -13.57
C SER A 211 -13.90 -1.64 -13.41
N GLU A 212 -13.03 -1.97 -14.37
CA GLU A 212 -12.13 -3.13 -14.29
C GLU A 212 -10.98 -2.92 -13.29
N ARG A 213 -10.68 -1.67 -12.94
CA ARG A 213 -9.80 -1.30 -11.84
C ARG A 213 -10.62 -1.24 -10.56
N ARG A 214 -10.32 -2.10 -9.61
CA ARG A 214 -11.12 -2.30 -8.40
C ARG A 214 -10.28 -2.33 -7.14
N TRP A 215 -10.62 -1.48 -6.19
CA TRP A 215 -10.04 -1.44 -4.85
C TRP A 215 -10.78 -2.39 -3.92
N LEU A 216 -10.10 -3.43 -3.45
CA LEU A 216 -10.56 -4.34 -2.41
C LEU A 216 -10.10 -3.81 -1.04
N VAL A 217 -11.03 -3.63 -0.12
CA VAL A 217 -10.78 -3.00 1.19
C VAL A 217 -11.36 -3.84 2.31
N ASP A 218 -10.50 -4.21 3.26
CA ASP A 218 -10.88 -4.67 4.59
C ASP A 218 -10.39 -3.58 5.57
N PRO A 219 -11.32 -2.77 6.11
CA PRO A 219 -10.98 -1.59 6.90
C PRO A 219 -10.49 -1.93 8.31
N LEU A 220 -10.75 -3.15 8.79
CA LEU A 220 -10.35 -3.64 10.11
C LEU A 220 -10.36 -5.18 10.17
N CYS A 221 -9.30 -5.80 9.69
CA CYS A 221 -9.15 -7.25 9.72
C CYS A 221 -8.83 -7.72 11.14
N GLY A 222 -9.79 -8.37 11.79
CA GLY A 222 -9.66 -8.84 13.18
C GLY A 222 -10.49 -8.02 14.16
N THR A 223 -11.68 -7.56 13.77
CA THR A 223 -12.62 -6.78 14.60
C THR A 223 -12.85 -7.41 15.97
N LEU A 224 -12.96 -8.74 16.07
CA LEU A 224 -13.10 -9.43 17.35
C LEU A 224 -11.86 -9.28 18.25
N ASN A 225 -10.65 -9.39 17.69
CA ASN A 225 -9.41 -9.13 18.44
C ASN A 225 -9.37 -7.67 18.89
N TYR A 226 -9.68 -6.76 17.97
CA TYR A 226 -9.70 -5.32 18.21
C TYR A 226 -10.65 -4.94 19.36
N ALA A 227 -11.91 -5.42 19.32
CA ALA A 227 -12.90 -5.20 20.36
C ALA A 227 -12.50 -5.85 21.70
N ALA A 228 -11.81 -6.98 21.66
CA ALA A 228 -11.21 -7.61 22.82
C ALA A 228 -9.88 -6.98 23.28
N GLN A 229 -9.46 -5.87 22.68
CA GLN A 229 -8.20 -5.18 22.95
C GLN A 229 -6.96 -6.09 22.82
N THR A 230 -7.05 -7.06 21.93
CA THR A 230 -5.92 -7.87 21.47
C THR A 230 -5.30 -7.20 20.24
N PRO A 231 -4.00 -6.83 20.27
CA PRO A 231 -3.36 -6.02 19.23
C PRO A 231 -3.01 -6.86 17.98
N LEU A 232 -4.00 -7.52 17.40
CA LEU A 232 -3.91 -8.35 16.20
C LEU A 232 -5.00 -7.90 15.22
N ALA A 233 -4.76 -6.72 14.64
CA ALA A 233 -5.63 -6.08 13.67
C ALA A 233 -4.81 -5.56 12.49
N ALA A 234 -5.42 -5.50 11.30
CA ALA A 234 -4.81 -4.88 10.13
C ALA A 234 -5.82 -4.08 9.32
N VAL A 235 -5.35 -3.09 8.58
CA VAL A 235 -6.10 -2.46 7.49
C VAL A 235 -5.53 -2.96 6.17
N ASN A 236 -6.36 -3.58 5.33
CA ASN A 236 -5.93 -4.12 4.04
C ASN A 236 -6.55 -3.33 2.89
N VAL A 237 -5.72 -2.93 1.94
CA VAL A 237 -6.11 -2.23 0.71
C VAL A 237 -5.37 -2.87 -0.45
N ALA A 238 -6.08 -3.31 -1.49
CA ALA A 238 -5.47 -3.86 -2.70
C ALA A 238 -6.16 -3.36 -3.96
N LEU A 239 -5.40 -3.03 -4.99
CA LEU A 239 -5.90 -2.70 -6.31
C LEU A 239 -5.79 -3.91 -7.23
N VAL A 240 -6.93 -4.36 -7.75
CA VAL A 240 -7.05 -5.39 -8.77
C VAL A 240 -7.32 -4.73 -10.12
N THR A 241 -6.55 -5.11 -11.13
CA THR A 241 -6.71 -4.69 -12.53
C THR A 241 -6.79 -5.93 -13.44
N PRO A 242 -7.05 -5.78 -14.76
CA PRO A 242 -6.98 -6.90 -15.69
C PRO A 242 -5.62 -7.64 -15.70
N ASP A 243 -4.55 -6.95 -15.31
CA ASP A 243 -3.19 -7.50 -15.24
C ASP A 243 -2.88 -8.18 -13.90
N GLY A 244 -3.82 -8.17 -12.95
CA GLY A 244 -3.67 -8.74 -11.61
C GLY A 244 -3.64 -7.69 -10.49
N VAL A 245 -3.03 -8.03 -9.35
CA VAL A 245 -2.88 -7.10 -8.23
C VAL A 245 -1.64 -6.22 -8.45
N THR A 246 -1.86 -4.93 -8.71
CA THR A 246 -0.78 -3.98 -9.06
C THR A 246 -0.34 -3.10 -7.91
N ALA A 247 -1.16 -2.99 -6.86
CA ALA A 247 -0.80 -2.32 -5.62
C ALA A 247 -1.49 -3.01 -4.44
N ALA A 248 -0.79 -3.18 -3.33
CA ALA A 248 -1.38 -3.72 -2.12
C ALA A 248 -0.68 -3.23 -0.86
N VAL A 249 -1.46 -3.07 0.21
CA VAL A 249 -1.03 -2.62 1.52
C VAL A 249 -1.73 -3.41 2.61
N SER A 250 -0.97 -3.84 3.61
CA SER A 250 -1.47 -4.29 4.91
C SER A 250 -0.82 -3.41 5.98
N ALA A 251 -1.62 -2.66 6.73
CA ALA A 251 -1.14 -1.73 7.75
C ALA A 251 -1.51 -2.24 9.14
N ASP A 252 -0.53 -2.30 10.04
CA ASP A 252 -0.74 -2.57 11.46
C ASP A 252 -0.99 -1.22 12.18
N PRO A 253 -2.23 -0.95 12.62
CA PRO A 253 -2.58 0.32 13.26
C PRO A 253 -1.92 0.50 14.63
N ILE A 254 -1.53 -0.59 15.30
CA ILE A 254 -0.98 -0.58 16.66
C ILE A 254 0.53 -0.39 16.63
N SER A 255 1.24 -1.12 15.76
CA SER A 255 2.69 -0.99 15.63
C SER A 255 3.14 0.09 14.65
N GLU A 256 2.18 0.70 13.94
CA GLU A 256 2.39 1.74 12.92
C GLU A 256 3.34 1.28 11.79
N GLU A 257 3.25 -0.01 11.45
CA GLU A 257 4.00 -0.62 10.38
C GLU A 257 3.11 -0.79 9.15
N ILE A 258 3.59 -0.30 8.00
CA ILE A 258 2.86 -0.41 6.73
C ILE A 258 3.65 -1.33 5.82
N PHE A 259 3.10 -2.50 5.52
CA PHE A 259 3.63 -3.44 4.55
C PHE A 259 2.98 -3.15 3.20
N TRP A 260 3.76 -2.87 2.16
CA TRP A 260 3.22 -2.48 0.86
C TRP A 260 3.98 -3.10 -0.32
N THR A 261 3.32 -3.18 -1.48
CA THR A 261 3.90 -3.64 -2.74
C THR A 261 3.35 -2.85 -3.93
N ASP A 262 4.21 -2.65 -4.93
CA ASP A 262 3.91 -2.12 -6.27
C ASP A 262 3.63 -3.25 -7.31
N GLY A 263 3.36 -4.46 -6.81
CA GLY A 263 3.19 -5.66 -7.64
C GLY A 263 4.50 -6.35 -8.02
N VAL A 264 5.65 -5.69 -7.83
CA VAL A 264 6.99 -6.21 -8.20
C VAL A 264 7.85 -6.45 -6.96
N SER A 265 7.86 -5.51 -6.02
CA SER A 265 8.68 -5.56 -4.81
C SER A 265 7.84 -5.26 -3.57
N ALA A 266 8.08 -6.02 -2.49
CA ALA A 266 7.42 -5.78 -1.21
C ALA A 266 8.34 -5.03 -0.23
N ARG A 267 7.79 -4.05 0.48
CA ARG A 267 8.50 -3.17 1.41
C ARG A 267 7.73 -3.01 2.72
N ILE A 268 8.46 -2.60 3.76
CA ILE A 268 7.88 -2.10 5.02
C ILE A 268 8.27 -0.64 5.19
N ARG A 269 7.29 0.19 5.49
CA ARG A 269 7.47 1.56 5.96
C ARG A 269 7.41 1.61 7.48
N LYS A 270 8.46 2.14 8.10
CA LYS A 270 8.53 2.40 9.55
C LYS A 270 9.43 3.58 9.83
N GLY A 271 8.98 4.51 10.70
CA GLY A 271 9.79 5.66 11.10
C GLY A 271 10.20 6.59 9.94
N GLY A 272 9.38 6.67 8.88
CA GLY A 272 9.59 7.57 7.74
C GLY A 272 10.52 7.04 6.63
N GLY A 273 10.91 5.77 6.67
CA GLY A 273 11.70 5.13 5.62
C GLY A 273 11.15 3.76 5.21
N ASP A 274 11.49 3.35 3.99
CA ASP A 274 11.06 2.07 3.41
C ASP A 274 12.24 1.09 3.32
N THR A 275 12.01 -0.15 3.74
CA THR A 275 12.97 -1.25 3.63
C THR A 275 12.35 -2.41 2.86
N VAL A 276 13.11 -3.04 1.96
CA VAL A 276 12.65 -4.22 1.21
C VAL A 276 12.42 -5.39 2.17
N LEU A 277 11.30 -6.09 2.01
CA LEU A 277 10.98 -7.29 2.79
C LEU A 277 11.86 -8.46 2.35
N THR A 278 12.32 -9.26 3.30
CA THR A 278 13.14 -10.45 3.03
C THR A 278 12.56 -11.65 3.79
N PRO A 279 11.79 -12.52 3.12
CA PRO A 279 11.24 -13.71 3.74
C PRO A 279 12.33 -14.61 4.29
N THR A 280 12.08 -15.25 5.45
CA THR A 280 13.02 -16.22 6.01
C THR A 280 12.31 -17.22 6.93
N PRO A 281 12.69 -18.52 6.91
CA PRO A 281 12.08 -19.53 7.77
C PRO A 281 12.65 -19.58 9.19
N ARG A 282 13.61 -18.69 9.54
CA ARG A 282 14.47 -18.82 10.73
C ARG A 282 13.71 -18.97 12.05
N THR A 283 12.55 -18.34 12.17
CA THR A 283 11.74 -18.40 13.39
C THR A 283 11.06 -19.76 13.57
N ARG A 284 10.86 -20.53 12.48
CA ARG A 284 10.05 -21.74 12.40
C ARG A 284 8.61 -21.56 12.90
N LEU A 285 8.16 -20.32 13.07
CA LEU A 285 6.79 -20.02 13.49
C LEU A 285 5.86 -20.20 12.30
N VAL A 286 4.80 -20.97 12.49
CA VAL A 286 3.75 -21.16 11.48
C VAL A 286 2.45 -20.71 12.08
N ASP A 287 1.84 -19.70 11.48
CA ASP A 287 0.50 -19.28 11.84
C ASP A 287 -0.51 -20.16 11.11
N VAL A 288 -1.48 -20.67 11.86
CA VAL A 288 -2.58 -21.47 11.33
C VAL A 288 -3.85 -20.76 11.76
N GLN A 289 -4.63 -20.30 10.77
CA GLN A 289 -5.95 -19.75 11.04
C GLN A 289 -6.85 -20.85 11.59
N CYS A 290 -7.73 -20.52 12.53
CA CYS A 290 -8.71 -21.47 13.08
C CYS A 290 -10.17 -21.12 12.81
N ASP A 291 -10.41 -19.99 12.15
CA ASP A 291 -11.73 -19.53 11.74
C ASP A 291 -11.91 -19.96 10.29
N GLY A 292 -12.67 -21.04 10.09
CA GLY A 292 -12.81 -21.64 8.78
C GLY A 292 -14.18 -22.25 8.56
N PRO A 293 -14.38 -22.92 7.40
CA PRO A 293 -15.68 -23.42 6.99
C PRO A 293 -16.33 -24.30 8.05
N LEU A 294 -17.61 -24.03 8.32
CA LEU A 294 -18.44 -24.81 9.25
C LEU A 294 -19.06 -26.05 8.58
N ASP A 295 -18.98 -26.15 7.25
CA ASP A 295 -19.61 -27.19 6.44
C ASP A 295 -18.75 -28.47 6.30
N ARG A 296 -17.51 -28.48 6.80
CA ARG A 296 -16.55 -29.57 6.65
C ARG A 296 -15.52 -29.64 7.79
N PRO A 297 -14.76 -30.74 7.94
CA PRO A 297 -13.63 -30.79 8.86
C PRO A 297 -12.57 -29.74 8.51
N PHE A 298 -12.45 -28.73 9.36
CA PHE A 298 -11.55 -27.61 9.14
C PHE A 298 -10.07 -28.03 9.23
N VAL A 299 -9.29 -27.71 8.20
CA VAL A 299 -7.88 -28.14 8.08
C VAL A 299 -7.01 -27.58 9.21
N GLY A 300 -7.18 -26.32 9.59
CA GLY A 300 -6.30 -25.69 10.59
C GLY A 300 -6.41 -26.35 11.97
N GLY A 301 -7.62 -26.71 12.41
CA GLY A 301 -7.83 -27.41 13.68
C GLY A 301 -7.16 -28.78 13.71
N GLN A 302 -7.25 -29.53 12.61
CA GLN A 302 -6.59 -30.83 12.46
C GLN A 302 -5.07 -30.70 12.39
N LEU A 303 -4.57 -29.70 11.66
CA LEU A 303 -3.15 -29.43 11.49
C LEU A 303 -2.49 -29.04 12.83
N VAL A 304 -3.12 -28.16 13.61
CA VAL A 304 -2.63 -27.76 14.95
C VAL A 304 -2.62 -28.93 15.93
N ALA A 305 -3.55 -29.88 15.79
CA ALA A 305 -3.59 -31.10 16.60
C ALA A 305 -2.56 -32.15 16.17
N ASP A 306 -2.02 -32.10 14.94
CA ASP A 306 -1.04 -33.08 14.47
C ASP A 306 0.31 -32.90 15.19
N PRO A 307 0.78 -33.88 15.97
CA PRO A 307 2.05 -33.79 16.68
C PRO A 307 3.26 -33.62 15.75
N ARG A 308 3.14 -34.01 14.47
CA ARG A 308 4.20 -33.82 13.47
C ARG A 308 4.44 -32.36 13.16
N LEU A 309 3.40 -31.52 13.19
CA LEU A 309 3.57 -30.07 13.04
C LEU A 309 4.45 -29.52 14.17
N ARG A 310 4.17 -29.91 15.42
CA ARG A 310 4.96 -29.49 16.59
C ARG A 310 6.37 -30.08 16.63
N ALA A 311 6.61 -31.19 15.95
CA ALA A 311 7.95 -31.77 15.82
C ALA A 311 8.85 -30.96 14.88
N GLU A 312 8.27 -30.16 13.97
CA GLU A 312 9.00 -29.45 12.92
C GLU A 312 8.94 -27.93 13.05
N PHE A 313 7.78 -27.40 13.50
CA PHE A 313 7.46 -25.98 13.57
C PHE A 313 6.89 -25.58 14.94
N GLY A 314 6.89 -24.28 15.21
CA GLY A 314 6.22 -23.67 16.35
C GLY A 314 4.85 -23.11 15.94
N PRO A 315 3.75 -23.88 16.02
CA PRO A 315 2.45 -23.42 15.58
C PRO A 315 1.92 -22.29 16.47
N ARG A 316 1.23 -21.36 15.83
CA ARG A 316 0.47 -20.26 16.44
C ARG A 316 -0.91 -20.26 15.81
N VAL A 317 -1.90 -19.85 16.59
CA VAL A 317 -3.27 -19.66 16.12
C VAL A 317 -3.56 -18.18 16.28
N MET A 318 -3.63 -17.47 15.17
CA MET A 318 -3.92 -16.05 15.12
C MET A 318 -5.01 -15.82 14.09
N SER A 319 -6.08 -15.13 14.50
CA SER A 319 -7.20 -14.74 13.65
C SER A 319 -6.94 -13.34 13.08
N SER A 320 -5.92 -13.21 12.23
CA SER A 320 -5.61 -11.93 11.58
C SER A 320 -4.75 -12.13 10.35
N THR A 321 -5.11 -11.45 9.26
CA THR A 321 -4.37 -11.44 7.98
C THR A 321 -3.04 -10.72 8.07
N LEU A 322 -2.80 -9.93 9.13
CA LEU A 322 -1.49 -9.34 9.43
C LEU A 322 -0.38 -10.38 9.47
N ALA A 323 -0.71 -11.60 9.90
CA ALA A 323 0.20 -12.73 9.95
C ALA A 323 0.75 -13.13 8.57
N VAL A 324 -0.02 -12.88 7.49
CA VAL A 324 0.41 -13.14 6.11
C VAL A 324 1.50 -12.14 5.71
N ALA A 325 1.32 -10.84 6.00
CA ALA A 325 2.36 -9.82 5.78
C ALA A 325 3.64 -10.13 6.59
N TRP A 326 3.50 -10.72 7.78
CA TRP A 326 4.64 -11.17 8.58
C TRP A 326 5.43 -12.34 7.97
N VAL A 327 4.84 -13.15 7.08
CA VAL A 327 5.59 -14.14 6.28
C VAL A 327 6.51 -13.43 5.31
N ALA A 328 5.97 -12.47 4.54
CA ALA A 328 6.75 -11.64 3.62
C ALA A 328 7.90 -10.91 4.36
N ALA A 329 7.63 -10.41 5.56
CA ALA A 329 8.62 -9.75 6.40
C ALA A 329 9.62 -10.68 7.11
N GLY A 330 9.53 -12.00 6.91
CA GLY A 330 10.45 -12.97 7.51
C GLY A 330 10.28 -13.16 9.03
N ARG A 331 9.15 -12.70 9.59
CA ARG A 331 8.78 -12.88 11.00
C ARG A 331 8.07 -14.21 11.25
N ARG A 332 7.55 -14.81 10.18
CA ARG A 332 6.88 -16.12 10.16
C ARG A 332 7.49 -16.97 9.06
N ALA A 333 7.65 -18.26 9.36
CA ALA A 333 8.09 -19.22 8.36
C ALA A 333 6.95 -19.53 7.38
N ALA A 334 5.70 -19.55 7.85
CA ALA A 334 4.54 -19.71 6.98
C ALA A 334 3.22 -19.28 7.64
N TYR A 335 2.19 -19.19 6.81
CA TYR A 335 0.78 -19.05 7.17
C TYR A 335 -0.05 -20.11 6.44
N VAL A 336 -1.02 -20.71 7.14
CA VAL A 336 -1.96 -21.69 6.57
C VAL A 336 -3.40 -21.28 6.90
N THR A 337 -4.25 -21.24 5.88
CA THR A 337 -5.69 -21.05 6.05
C THR A 337 -6.49 -21.89 5.06
N ASP A 338 -7.77 -22.10 5.36
CA ASP A 338 -8.75 -22.80 4.52
C ASP A 338 -9.83 -21.79 4.06
N GLY A 339 -10.61 -22.14 3.04
CA GLY A 339 -11.69 -21.30 2.52
C GLY A 339 -11.48 -20.81 1.10
N HIS A 340 -12.36 -19.93 0.62
CA HIS A 340 -12.27 -19.34 -0.72
C HIS A 340 -11.63 -17.96 -0.62
N LEU A 341 -10.52 -17.75 -1.32
CA LEU A 341 -9.67 -16.56 -1.15
C LEU A 341 -9.63 -15.67 -2.39
N GLU A 342 -10.18 -16.12 -3.52
CA GLU A 342 -10.24 -15.32 -4.74
C GLU A 342 -11.14 -14.09 -4.52
N GLY A 343 -10.62 -12.90 -4.81
CA GLY A 343 -11.33 -11.64 -4.58
C GLY A 343 -11.57 -11.30 -3.10
N SER A 344 -10.92 -11.99 -2.16
CA SER A 344 -11.11 -11.73 -0.73
C SER A 344 -10.48 -10.39 -0.32
N VAL A 345 -11.29 -9.50 0.25
CA VAL A 345 -10.82 -8.22 0.84
C VAL A 345 -9.80 -8.45 1.97
N HIS A 346 -9.94 -9.55 2.70
CA HIS A 346 -9.05 -9.92 3.80
C HIS A 346 -7.65 -10.36 3.32
N PHE A 347 -7.58 -11.21 2.28
CA PHE A 347 -6.32 -11.91 1.93
C PHE A 347 -5.58 -11.34 0.73
N THR A 348 -6.25 -10.61 -0.17
CA THR A 348 -5.64 -10.16 -1.43
C THR A 348 -4.36 -9.36 -1.19
N ALA A 349 -4.38 -8.43 -0.21
CA ALA A 349 -3.19 -7.63 0.10
C ALA A 349 -2.02 -8.48 0.62
N GLY A 350 -2.28 -9.39 1.56
CA GLY A 350 -1.27 -10.29 2.13
C GLY A 350 -0.67 -11.26 1.10
N ILE A 351 -1.50 -11.80 0.20
CA ILE A 351 -1.07 -12.67 -0.90
C ILE A 351 -0.13 -11.92 -1.84
N ALA A 352 -0.51 -10.72 -2.28
CA ALA A 352 0.30 -9.89 -3.17
C ALA A 352 1.64 -9.50 -2.53
N LEU A 353 1.65 -9.16 -1.23
CA LEU A 353 2.88 -8.92 -0.48
C LEU A 353 3.81 -10.14 -0.47
N CYS A 354 3.27 -11.34 -0.21
CA CYS A 354 4.05 -12.56 -0.22
C CYS A 354 4.63 -12.87 -1.60
N GLN A 355 3.84 -12.74 -2.66
CA GLN A 355 4.29 -12.98 -4.03
C GLN A 355 5.42 -12.01 -4.43
N ALA A 356 5.25 -10.71 -4.18
CA ALA A 356 6.25 -9.70 -4.50
C ALA A 356 7.52 -9.79 -3.61
N ALA A 357 7.42 -10.39 -2.41
CA ALA A 357 8.58 -10.67 -1.57
C ALA A 357 9.34 -11.95 -1.97
N GLY A 358 8.80 -12.76 -2.89
CA GLY A 358 9.38 -14.03 -3.31
C GLY A 358 9.03 -15.23 -2.42
N CYS A 359 7.97 -15.13 -1.60
CA CYS A 359 7.43 -16.29 -0.88
C CYS A 359 6.84 -17.32 -1.86
N VAL A 360 6.73 -18.57 -1.41
CA VAL A 360 5.99 -19.62 -2.13
C VAL A 360 4.55 -19.60 -1.64
N VAL A 361 3.61 -19.30 -2.55
CA VAL A 361 2.17 -19.21 -2.25
C VAL A 361 1.39 -20.17 -3.16
N THR A 362 0.67 -21.11 -2.56
CA THR A 362 -0.18 -22.10 -3.26
C THR A 362 -1.52 -22.26 -2.54
N ASP A 363 -2.46 -22.93 -3.18
CA ASP A 363 -3.60 -23.50 -2.47
C ASP A 363 -3.17 -24.66 -1.53
N LEU A 364 -4.14 -25.28 -0.83
CA LEU A 364 -3.85 -26.41 0.07
C LEU A 364 -3.44 -27.71 -0.64
N ASN A 365 -3.69 -27.84 -1.95
CA ASN A 365 -3.24 -28.96 -2.77
C ASN A 365 -1.80 -28.77 -3.28
N GLY A 366 -1.27 -27.56 -3.22
CA GLY A 366 0.04 -27.20 -3.74
C GLY A 366 -0.01 -26.70 -5.18
N ASP A 367 -1.21 -26.47 -5.72
CA ASP A 367 -1.45 -25.89 -7.03
C ASP A 367 -1.41 -24.34 -6.95
N PRO A 368 -1.35 -23.62 -8.08
CA PRO A 368 -1.35 -22.15 -8.06
C PRO A 368 -2.46 -21.58 -7.18
N ILE A 369 -2.18 -20.49 -6.46
CA ILE A 369 -3.18 -19.87 -5.59
C ILE A 369 -4.46 -19.55 -6.40
N HIS A 370 -5.63 -19.72 -5.76
CA HIS A 370 -6.98 -19.58 -6.34
C HIS A 370 -7.45 -20.72 -7.26
N THR A 371 -6.65 -21.74 -7.58
CA THR A 371 -7.16 -22.91 -8.34
C THR A 371 -7.98 -23.87 -7.49
N GLY A 372 -7.70 -23.90 -6.19
CA GLY A 372 -8.40 -24.70 -5.19
C GLY A 372 -8.76 -23.86 -3.97
N ARG A 373 -8.90 -24.52 -2.83
CA ARG A 373 -9.24 -23.86 -1.57
C ARG A 373 -8.02 -23.58 -0.70
N GLY A 374 -8.17 -22.58 0.15
CA GLY A 374 -7.22 -22.19 1.17
C GLY A 374 -5.89 -21.71 0.60
N MET A 375 -4.91 -21.60 1.49
CA MET A 375 -3.58 -21.10 1.15
C MET A 375 -2.52 -21.70 2.06
N ILE A 376 -1.37 -21.97 1.47
CA ILE A 376 -0.08 -22.08 2.16
C ILE A 376 0.80 -20.95 1.62
N ALA A 377 1.09 -19.95 2.45
CA ALA A 377 2.10 -18.93 2.16
C ALA A 377 3.33 -19.24 3.00
N ALA A 378 4.45 -19.56 2.36
CA ALA A 378 5.68 -19.96 3.03
C ALA A 378 6.87 -19.12 2.60
N ALA A 379 7.76 -18.81 3.55
CA ALA A 379 8.93 -17.99 3.31
C ALA A 379 9.93 -18.61 2.31
N ASP A 380 9.92 -19.94 2.14
CA ASP A 380 10.74 -20.65 1.16
C ASP A 380 10.13 -22.00 0.72
N ALA A 381 10.75 -22.61 -0.30
CA ALA A 381 10.29 -23.87 -0.89
C ALA A 381 10.46 -25.09 0.03
N ASP A 382 11.42 -25.11 0.96
CA ASP A 382 11.59 -26.23 1.89
C ASP A 382 10.48 -26.23 2.95
N THR A 383 10.18 -25.06 3.52
CA THR A 383 9.08 -24.84 4.45
C THR A 383 7.75 -25.17 3.81
N HIS A 384 7.53 -24.69 2.58
CA HIS A 384 6.34 -25.01 1.79
C HIS A 384 6.15 -26.51 1.62
N ARG A 385 7.16 -27.23 1.11
CA ARG A 385 7.10 -28.67 0.86
C ARG A 385 6.80 -29.47 2.12
N LYS A 386 7.39 -29.09 3.25
CA LYS A 386 7.14 -29.73 4.55
C LYS A 386 5.70 -29.55 5.00
N LEU A 387 5.21 -28.31 4.98
CA LEU A 387 3.82 -27.99 5.35
C LEU A 387 2.82 -28.65 4.42
N LEU A 388 3.03 -28.63 3.11
CA LEU A 388 2.17 -29.30 2.15
C LEU A 388 2.04 -30.81 2.44
N GLY A 389 3.14 -31.47 2.81
CA GLY A 389 3.13 -32.88 3.21
C GLY A 389 2.38 -33.17 4.52
N LEU A 390 2.23 -32.17 5.40
CA LEU A 390 1.40 -32.25 6.60
C LEU A 390 -0.08 -31.95 6.27
N VAL A 391 -0.35 -30.87 5.55
CA VAL A 391 -1.69 -30.43 5.12
C VAL A 391 -2.42 -31.52 4.34
N ARG A 392 -1.77 -32.13 3.33
CA ARG A 392 -2.37 -33.19 2.49
C ARG A 392 -2.89 -34.39 3.27
N ARG A 393 -2.42 -34.63 4.49
CA ARG A 393 -2.89 -35.73 5.36
C ARG A 393 -4.28 -35.47 5.92
N HIS A 394 -4.64 -34.19 6.05
CA HIS A 394 -5.89 -33.70 6.62
C HIS A 394 -6.89 -33.25 5.57
N LEU A 395 -6.49 -33.24 4.29
CA LEU A 395 -7.41 -33.09 3.16
C LEU A 395 -8.18 -34.39 2.92
N ASP A 396 -9.48 -34.27 2.65
CA ASP A 396 -10.36 -35.39 2.30
C ASP A 396 -9.79 -36.09 1.06
N PRO A 397 -9.82 -37.44 0.98
CA PRO A 397 -9.51 -38.16 -0.24
C PRO A 397 -10.18 -37.61 -1.51
N ALA A 398 -11.40 -37.07 -1.41
CA ALA A 398 -12.11 -36.46 -2.54
C ALA A 398 -11.52 -35.12 -3.01
N ASP A 399 -10.70 -34.48 -2.17
CA ASP A 399 -10.02 -33.21 -2.46
C ASP A 399 -8.59 -33.40 -2.99
N ARG A 400 -8.09 -34.64 -3.05
CA ARG A 400 -6.76 -34.96 -3.55
C ARG A 400 -6.82 -35.17 -5.07
N PRO A 401 -5.85 -34.63 -5.84
CA PRO A 401 -5.83 -34.79 -7.30
C PRO A 401 -5.65 -36.25 -7.74
#